data_AF-A0A3M1LPM6-F1
#
_entry.id   AF-A0A3M1LPM6-F1
#
_cell.length_a   1.000
_cell.length_b   1.000
_cell.length_c   1.000
_cell.angle_alpha   90.00
_cell.angle_beta   90.00
_cell.angle_gamma   90.00
#
_symmetry.space_group_name_H-M   'P 1'
#
loop_
_entity.id
_entity.type
_entity.pdbx_description
1 polymer ?
#
loop_
_entity_poly.entity_id
_entity_poly.type
_entity_poly.pdbx_seq_one_letter_code
_entity_poly.pdbx_strand_id
1 'polypeptide(L)'
;MRFVGWLVLLSALGEALLISNGCRSAQPVPPDAVVLKGRINPMLGPRGTVLCWVLEVGGDLRSLKYYALVGSEALMAQLRRDDATVTLRAVIRSDLHTDCPIGSVAQVYEILELHTPSD
;
A
#
# COMPACT_ATOMS: atom_id res chain seq x y z
N MET A 1 -15.99 -53.52 42.56
CA MET A 1 -16.24 -52.98 41.19
C MET A 1 -15.35 -51.75 40.99
N ARG A 2 -14.55 -51.82 39.92
CA ARG A 2 -13.73 -50.82 39.21
C ARG A 2 -13.53 -49.40 39.78
N PHE A 3 -12.23 -49.09 39.93
CA PHE A 3 -11.57 -47.79 39.85
C PHE A 3 -11.83 -47.03 38.53
N VAL A 4 -11.35 -45.78 38.51
CA VAL A 4 -11.15 -44.83 37.38
C VAL A 4 -12.34 -43.90 37.19
N GLY A 5 -12.24 -42.57 37.24
CA GLY A 5 -11.10 -41.67 37.07
C GLY A 5 -11.58 -40.48 36.21
N TRP A 6 -11.13 -39.28 36.58
CA TRP A 6 -11.28 -37.99 35.88
C TRP A 6 -11.49 -38.00 34.37
N LEU A 7 -12.30 -37.05 33.88
CA LEU A 7 -12.03 -36.14 32.73
C LEU A 7 -13.30 -35.29 32.50
N VAL A 8 -13.36 -34.05 33.00
CA VAL A 8 -13.08 -32.82 32.23
C VAL A 8 -13.66 -32.88 30.82
N LEU A 9 -14.83 -32.27 30.61
CA LEU A 9 -15.46 -31.84 29.35
C LEU A 9 -16.81 -31.26 29.77
N LEU A 10 -17.13 -29.97 29.66
CA LEU A 10 -16.88 -29.07 28.56
C LEU A 10 -16.72 -27.64 29.10
N SER A 11 -15.51 -27.12 28.93
CA SER A 11 -15.21 -25.70 28.81
C SER A 11 -15.92 -25.18 27.57
N ALA A 12 -17.18 -24.76 27.71
CA ALA A 12 -17.82 -23.94 26.67
C ALA A 12 -17.26 -22.53 26.81
N LEU A 13 -16.16 -22.30 26.09
CA LEU A 13 -15.55 -21.01 25.79
C LEU A 13 -16.63 -19.99 25.40
N GLY A 14 -17.04 -19.18 26.37
CA GLY A 14 -17.84 -17.98 26.17
C GLY A 14 -16.98 -16.72 26.15
N GLU A 15 -15.71 -16.83 25.75
CA GLU A 15 -14.82 -15.68 25.59
C GLU A 15 -14.32 -15.59 24.15
N ALA A 16 -14.31 -14.34 23.67
CA ALA A 16 -13.65 -13.86 22.47
C ALA A 16 -14.32 -14.18 21.13
N LEU A 17 -15.48 -13.55 20.89
CA LEU A 17 -15.64 -12.80 19.64
C LEU A 17 -15.80 -11.32 19.99
N LEU A 18 -14.71 -10.76 20.52
CA LEU A 18 -14.37 -9.36 20.26
C LEU A 18 -14.12 -9.27 18.75
N ILE A 19 -15.20 -9.16 17.98
CA ILE A 19 -15.15 -8.63 16.62
C ILE A 19 -14.78 -7.18 16.81
N SER A 20 -13.49 -6.92 17.03
CA SER A 20 -12.89 -5.64 16.76
C SER A 20 -12.97 -5.46 15.25
N ASN A 21 -14.17 -5.16 14.76
CA ASN A 21 -14.37 -4.31 13.60
C ASN A 21 -13.80 -2.95 14.01
N GLY A 22 -12.46 -2.90 14.10
CA GLY A 22 -11.75 -1.65 14.00
C GLY A 22 -12.21 -1.09 12.67
N CYS A 23 -13.12 -0.11 12.73
CA CYS A 23 -13.40 0.74 11.60
C CYS A 23 -12.03 1.20 11.13
N ARG A 24 -11.56 0.64 10.01
CA ARG A 24 -10.34 1.05 9.36
C ARG A 24 -10.66 2.46 8.90
N SER A 25 -10.41 3.44 9.77
CA SER A 25 -10.60 4.84 9.43
C SER A 25 -9.76 5.06 8.19
N ALA A 26 -10.43 5.20 7.05
CA ALA A 26 -9.80 5.70 5.84
C ALA A 26 -9.07 6.97 6.27
N GLN A 27 -7.76 7.02 6.05
CA GLN A 27 -7.01 8.22 6.39
C GLN A 27 -7.69 9.39 5.70
N PRO A 28 -8.08 10.44 6.43
CA PRO A 28 -8.74 11.57 5.82
C PRO A 28 -7.83 12.14 4.75
N VAL A 29 -8.40 12.32 3.55
CA VAL A 29 -7.67 12.85 2.40
C VAL A 29 -7.38 14.32 2.66
N PRO A 30 -6.11 14.76 2.57
CA PRO A 30 -5.76 16.17 2.69
C PRO A 30 -6.39 17.02 1.58
N PRO A 31 -6.75 18.29 1.86
CA PRO A 31 -7.39 19.17 0.87
C PRO A 31 -6.48 19.55 -0.30
N ASP A 32 -5.16 19.45 -0.13
CA ASP A 32 -4.13 19.67 -1.14
C ASP A 32 -3.77 18.40 -1.93
N ALA A 33 -4.48 17.29 -1.71
CA ALA A 33 -4.27 16.07 -2.47
C ALA A 33 -4.68 16.25 -3.93
N VAL A 34 -3.80 15.82 -4.82
CA VAL A 34 -3.97 15.85 -6.28
C VAL A 34 -4.27 14.44 -6.81
N VAL A 35 -4.84 14.39 -8.02
CA VAL A 35 -5.00 13.13 -8.74
C VAL A 35 -3.81 12.94 -9.68
N LEU A 36 -3.10 11.82 -9.52
CA LEU A 36 -1.98 11.44 -10.36
C LEU A 36 -2.35 10.20 -11.16
N LYS A 37 -2.10 10.22 -12.47
CA LYS A 37 -2.26 9.07 -13.34
C LYS A 37 -0.91 8.69 -13.93
N GLY A 38 -0.56 7.43 -13.85
CA GLY A 38 0.76 6.98 -14.29
C GLY A 38 0.96 5.48 -14.19
N ARG A 39 2.18 5.04 -14.48
CA ARG A 39 2.60 3.66 -14.41
C ARG A 39 3.47 3.43 -13.19
N ILE A 40 3.24 2.31 -12.51
CA ILE A 40 4.05 1.89 -11.38
C ILE A 40 5.20 1.06 -11.89
N ASN A 41 6.41 1.40 -11.46
CA ASN A 41 7.62 0.65 -11.74
C ASN A 41 8.44 0.44 -10.47
N PRO A 42 9.12 -0.70 -10.32
CA PRO A 42 10.11 -0.86 -9.28
C PRO A 42 11.37 -0.04 -9.63
N MET A 43 11.90 0.68 -8.66
CA MET A 43 13.25 1.24 -8.76
C MET A 43 14.24 0.20 -8.26
N LEU A 44 15.15 -0.23 -9.13
CA LEU A 44 16.13 -1.25 -8.81
C LEU A 44 17.42 -0.63 -8.30
N GLY A 45 18.00 -1.24 -7.28
CA GLY A 45 19.31 -0.88 -6.76
C GLY A 45 20.45 -1.52 -7.55
N PRO A 46 21.71 -1.23 -7.18
CA PRO A 46 22.91 -1.73 -7.89
C PRO A 46 23.00 -3.25 -8.00
N ARG A 47 22.29 -4.00 -7.13
CA ARG A 47 22.26 -5.47 -7.12
C ARG A 47 21.01 -6.07 -7.77
N GLY A 48 20.20 -5.26 -8.45
CA GLY A 48 18.93 -5.68 -9.05
C GLY A 48 17.80 -5.90 -8.03
N THR A 49 18.01 -5.58 -6.75
CA THR A 49 16.98 -5.64 -5.72
C THR A 49 16.06 -4.43 -5.79
N VAL A 50 14.75 -4.60 -5.60
CA VAL A 50 13.80 -3.49 -5.52
C VAL A 50 14.12 -2.63 -4.30
N LEU A 51 14.45 -1.35 -4.52
CA LEU A 51 14.69 -0.35 -3.47
C LEU A 51 13.38 0.31 -3.03
N CYS A 52 12.59 0.75 -4.01
CA CYS A 52 11.34 1.47 -3.80
C CYS A 52 10.44 1.29 -5.02
N TRP A 53 9.20 1.75 -4.89
CA TRP A 53 8.24 1.79 -5.98
C TRP A 53 8.05 3.24 -6.40
N VAL A 54 8.03 3.47 -7.71
CA VAL A 54 7.91 4.80 -8.30
C VAL A 54 6.69 4.88 -9.20
N LEU A 55 6.05 6.05 -9.20
CA LEU A 55 5.02 6.40 -10.16
C LEU A 55 5.65 7.24 -11.27
N GLU A 56 5.56 6.74 -12.48
CA GLU A 56 5.93 7.42 -13.72
C GLU A 56 4.70 8.12 -14.30
N VAL A 57 4.72 9.45 -14.36
CA VAL A 57 3.62 10.30 -14.84
C VAL A 57 4.07 11.06 -16.08
N GLY A 58 3.32 10.94 -17.17
CA GLY A 58 3.63 11.58 -18.46
C GLY A 58 3.53 10.59 -19.61
N GLY A 59 3.32 11.09 -20.83
CA GLY A 59 3.18 10.26 -22.04
C GLY A 59 4.40 10.30 -22.96
N ASP A 60 5.32 11.24 -22.74
CA ASP A 60 6.53 11.41 -23.53
C ASP A 60 7.74 11.76 -22.64
N LEU A 61 8.94 11.53 -23.15
CA LEU A 61 10.20 11.74 -22.42
C LEU A 61 10.39 13.17 -21.90
N ARG A 62 9.74 14.18 -22.51
CA ARG A 62 9.88 15.58 -22.12
C ARG A 62 8.96 15.96 -20.96
N SER A 63 7.89 15.20 -20.75
CA SER A 63 6.88 15.42 -19.71
C SER A 63 6.96 14.40 -18.57
N LEU A 64 7.83 13.39 -18.68
CA LEU A 64 8.00 12.37 -17.65
C LEU A 64 8.41 12.98 -16.31
N LYS A 65 7.63 12.64 -15.29
CA LYS A 65 7.88 12.94 -13.89
C LYS A 65 7.87 11.63 -13.10
N TYR A 66 8.77 11.53 -12.15
CA TYR A 66 8.89 10.38 -11.27
C TYR A 66 8.61 10.80 -9.84
N TYR A 67 7.79 10.02 -9.14
CA TYR A 67 7.51 10.20 -7.73
C TYR A 67 7.78 8.90 -6.98
N ALA A 68 8.56 8.97 -5.90
CA ALA A 68 8.64 7.86 -4.96
C ALA A 68 7.28 7.66 -4.29
N LEU A 69 6.79 6.42 -4.22
CA LEU A 69 5.50 6.12 -3.60
C LEU A 69 5.66 5.79 -2.13
N VAL A 70 4.90 6.50 -1.29
CA VAL A 70 4.74 6.18 0.14
C VAL A 70 3.26 6.21 0.51
N GLY A 71 2.87 5.48 1.53
CA GLY A 71 1.47 5.40 1.97
C GLY A 71 1.30 4.37 3.07
N SER A 72 0.05 4.09 3.43
CA SER A 72 -0.22 2.97 4.34
C SER A 72 0.26 1.65 3.74
N GLU A 73 0.66 0.72 4.59
CA GLU A 73 1.19 -0.59 4.17
C GLU A 73 0.20 -1.34 3.27
N ALA A 74 -1.10 -1.26 3.58
CA ALA A 74 -2.16 -1.90 2.80
C ALA A 74 -2.36 -1.28 1.40
N LEU A 75 -2.18 0.03 1.25
CA LEU A 75 -2.21 0.67 -0.07
C LEU A 75 -0.95 0.30 -0.84
N MET A 76 0.20 0.40 -0.20
CA MET A 76 1.47 0.06 -0.83
C MET A 76 1.48 -1.39 -1.31
N ALA A 77 1.01 -2.35 -0.50
CA ALA A 77 0.93 -3.76 -0.88
C ALA A 77 0.11 -3.99 -2.16
N GLN A 78 -0.98 -3.24 -2.37
CA GLN A 78 -1.78 -3.31 -3.60
C GLN A 78 -1.06 -2.73 -4.82
N LEU A 79 -0.22 -1.73 -4.60
CA LEU A 79 0.52 -1.00 -5.62
C LEU A 79 1.83 -1.69 -6.04
N ARG A 80 2.37 -2.62 -5.24
CA ARG A 80 3.61 -3.37 -5.55
C ARG A 80 3.41 -4.41 -6.65
N ARG A 81 2.92 -3.96 -7.80
CA ARG A 81 2.71 -4.75 -9.01
C ARG A 81 3.43 -4.06 -10.17
N ASP A 82 4.33 -4.81 -10.80
CA ASP A 82 5.10 -4.30 -11.93
C ASP A 82 4.16 -3.94 -13.08
N ASP A 83 4.46 -2.83 -13.74
CA ASP A 83 3.78 -2.37 -14.96
C ASP A 83 2.29 -2.04 -14.78
N ALA A 84 1.83 -1.84 -13.54
CA ALA A 84 0.45 -1.46 -13.27
C ALA A 84 0.19 0.01 -13.64
N THR A 85 -0.89 0.27 -14.37
CA THR A 85 -1.38 1.64 -14.61
C THR A 85 -2.38 2.01 -13.53
N VAL A 86 -2.16 3.16 -12.90
CA VAL A 86 -2.94 3.61 -11.75
C VAL A 86 -3.42 5.04 -11.88
N THR A 87 -4.54 5.29 -11.22
CA THR A 87 -5.01 6.63 -10.89
C THR A 87 -5.05 6.73 -9.36
N LEU A 88 -4.23 7.61 -8.78
CA LEU A 88 -4.03 7.75 -7.34
C LEU A 88 -4.47 9.10 -6.85
N ARG A 89 -4.98 9.16 -5.62
CA ARG A 89 -5.10 10.41 -4.86
C ARG A 89 -3.92 10.53 -3.92
N ALA A 90 -3.09 11.55 -4.11
CA ALA A 90 -1.84 11.71 -3.39
C ALA A 90 -1.49 13.18 -3.11
N VAL A 91 -0.71 13.41 -2.06
CA VAL A 91 -0.05 14.71 -1.84
C VAL A 91 1.39 14.62 -2.33
N ILE A 92 1.83 15.59 -3.12
CA ILE A 92 3.24 15.67 -3.56
C ILE A 92 4.03 16.37 -2.45
N ARG A 93 5.06 15.67 -1.95
CA ARG A 93 5.91 16.11 -0.85
C ARG A 93 7.35 16.23 -1.36
N SER A 94 7.92 17.42 -1.27
CA SER A 94 9.34 17.69 -1.55
C SER A 94 10.19 17.73 -0.27
N ASP A 95 9.52 17.77 0.89
CA ASP A 95 10.12 17.83 2.22
C ASP A 95 10.36 16.43 2.82
N LEU A 96 9.77 15.39 2.24
CA LEU A 96 9.95 14.02 2.70
C LEU A 96 11.17 13.36 2.05
N HIS A 97 12.10 12.90 2.88
CA HIS A 97 13.22 12.08 2.44
C HIS A 97 12.86 10.60 2.52
N THR A 98 13.22 9.85 1.48
CA THR A 98 13.08 8.39 1.43
C THR A 98 14.40 7.80 0.92
N ASP A 99 14.62 6.51 1.14
CA ASP A 99 15.77 5.80 0.57
C ASP A 99 15.68 5.64 -0.96
N CYS A 100 14.58 6.11 -1.57
CA CYS A 100 14.39 6.12 -3.01
C CYS A 100 15.20 7.28 -3.63
N PRO A 101 16.00 7.03 -4.69
CA PRO A 101 16.81 8.06 -5.35
C PRO A 101 15.97 8.99 -6.27
N ILE A 102 14.78 9.38 -5.81
CA ILE A 102 13.83 10.26 -6.51
C ILE A 102 13.53 11.44 -5.59
N GLY A 103 13.77 12.66 -6.08
CA GLY A 103 13.69 13.90 -5.28
C GLY A 103 12.28 14.39 -4.95
N SER A 104 11.22 13.69 -5.35
CA SER A 104 9.84 14.04 -5.03
C SER A 104 9.05 12.81 -4.64
N VAL A 105 8.22 12.94 -3.61
CA VAL A 105 7.43 11.84 -3.07
C VAL A 105 5.95 12.08 -3.35
N ALA A 106 5.23 11.04 -3.76
CA ALA A 106 3.78 11.02 -3.76
C ALA A 106 3.29 10.21 -2.56
N GLN A 107 2.75 10.89 -1.56
CA GLN A 107 2.11 10.26 -0.41
C GLN A 107 0.68 9.88 -0.77
N VAL A 108 0.44 8.58 -0.94
CA VAL A 108 -0.81 8.00 -1.42
C VAL A 108 -1.81 7.87 -0.28
N TYR A 109 -3.01 8.40 -0.51
CA TYR A 109 -4.16 8.29 0.39
C TYR A 109 -5.24 7.36 -0.16
N GLU A 110 -5.35 7.25 -1.48
CA GLU A 110 -6.40 6.46 -2.12
C GLU A 110 -5.94 5.94 -3.49
N ILE A 111 -6.37 4.73 -3.84
CA ILE A 111 -6.24 4.15 -5.18
C ILE A 111 -7.62 4.29 -5.84
N LEU A 112 -7.72 5.14 -6.85
CA LEU A 112 -8.98 5.40 -7.56
C LEU A 112 -9.19 4.37 -8.67
N GLU A 113 -8.12 4.02 -9.38
CA GLU A 113 -8.12 3.01 -10.44
C GLU A 113 -6.80 2.25 -10.42
N LEU A 114 -6.86 0.95 -10.73
CA LEU A 114 -5.70 0.07 -10.80
C LEU A 114 -5.94 -0.98 -11.88
N HIS A 115 -5.14 -0.89 -12.94
CA HIS A 115 -5.18 -1.79 -14.09
C HIS A 115 -3.84 -2.50 -14.20
N THR A 116 -3.88 -3.82 -14.30
CA THR A 116 -2.71 -4.65 -14.55
C THR A 116 -2.72 -5.18 -15.97
N PRO A 117 -1.56 -5.50 -16.56
CA PRO A 117 -1.50 -6.06 -17.93
C PRO A 117 -2.27 -7.37 -18.13
N SER A 118 -2.66 -8.02 -17.03
CA SER A 118 -3.36 -9.31 -17.00
C SER A 118 -4.89 -9.18 -16.94
N ASP A 119 -5.44 -7.97 -16.90
CA ASP A 119 -6.88 -7.70 -16.84
C ASP A 119 -7.56 -7.73 -18.24
#